data_AF-V7I516-F1
#
_entry.id   AF-V7I516-F1
#
_cell.length_a   1.000
_cell.length_b   1.000
_cell.length_c   1.000
_cell.angle_alpha   90.00
_cell.angle_beta   90.00
_cell.angle_gamma   90.00
#
_symmetry.space_group_name_H-M   'P 1'
#
loop_
_entity.id
_entity.type
_entity.pdbx_description
1 polymer ?
#
loop_
_entity_poly.entity_id
_entity_poly.type
_entity_poly.pdbx_seq_one_letter_code
_entity_poly.pdbx_strand_id
1 'polypeptide(L)' 'MIEVNTLLQYATTATMLKRFDEAVFKNFVNRIIVYSRTEIGFELKCGITLKERLEK' A
#
# COMPACT_ATOMS: atom_id res chain seq x y z
N MET A 1 -10.55 13.19 1.69
CA MET A 1 -10.26 13.09 3.15
C MET A 1 -10.62 11.72 3.74
N ILE A 2 -11.71 11.06 3.31
CA ILE A 2 -12.14 9.75 3.84
C ILE A 2 -11.02 8.69 3.76
N GLU A 3 -10.34 8.57 2.62
CA GLU A 3 -9.35 7.51 2.41
C GLU A 3 -8.08 7.64 3.26
N VAL A 4 -7.65 8.88 3.57
CA VAL A 4 -6.52 9.12 4.49
C VAL A 4 -6.89 8.68 5.90
N ASN A 5 -8.10 9.02 6.37
CA ASN A 5 -8.57 8.63 7.69
C ASN A 5 -8.74 7.11 7.81
N THR A 6 -9.28 6.44 6.79
CA THR A 6 -9.41 4.98 6.77
C THR A 6 -8.05 4.30 6.85
N LEU A 7 -7.06 4.78 6.07
CA LEU A 7 -5.70 4.24 6.11
C LEU A 7 -5.03 4.46 7.47
N LEU A 8 -5.18 5.66 8.05
CA LEU A 8 -4.59 5.98 9.35
C LEU A 8 -5.21 5.14 10.48
N GLN A 9 -6.53 5.00 10.50
CA GLN A 9 -7.23 4.17 11.47
C GLN A 9 -6.82 2.71 11.35
N TYR A 10 -6.77 2.18 10.12
CA TYR A 10 -6.31 0.83 9.87
C TYR A 10 -4.86 0.64 10.35
N ALA A 11 -3.93 1.49 9.95
CA ALA A 11 -2.51 1.36 10.35
C ALA A 11 -2.29 1.47 11.86
N THR A 12 -3.13 2.20 12.59
CA THR A 12 -3.02 2.38 14.04
C THR A 12 -3.60 1.20 14.82
N THR A 13 -4.59 0.50 14.27
CA THR A 13 -5.37 -0.53 14.97
C THR A 13 -5.11 -1.95 14.46
N ALA A 14 -4.65 -2.08 13.23
CA ALA A 14 -4.37 -3.37 12.61
C ALA A 14 -3.15 -4.01 13.29
N THR A 15 -3.25 -5.32 13.50
CA THR A 15 -2.07 -6.11 13.84
C THR A 15 -1.17 -6.20 12.62
N MET A 16 0.15 -6.17 12.84
CA MET A 16 1.13 -6.36 11.76
C MET A 16 0.78 -7.60 10.93
N LEU A 17 0.54 -7.38 9.64
CA LEU A 17 0.25 -8.46 8.70
C LEU A 17 1.52 -9.29 8.51
N LYS A 18 1.43 -10.59 8.80
CA LYS A 18 2.54 -11.54 8.58
C LYS A 18 2.53 -12.16 7.18
N ARG A 19 1.45 -11.95 6.43
CA ARG A 19 1.22 -12.47 5.08
C ARG A 19 0.41 -11.45 4.29
N PHE A 20 0.50 -11.58 2.96
CA PHE A 20 -0.33 -10.80 2.06
C PHE A 20 -1.82 -11.06 2.30
N ASP A 21 -2.61 -9.98 2.27
CA ASP A 21 -4.07 -10.02 2.34
C ASP A 21 -4.64 -9.25 1.14
N GLU A 22 -5.35 -9.97 0.27
CA GLU A 22 -5.90 -9.42 -0.96
C GLU A 22 -6.98 -8.35 -0.71
N ALA A 23 -7.80 -8.53 0.33
CA ALA A 23 -8.87 -7.60 0.66
C ALA A 23 -8.29 -6.27 1.14
N VAL A 24 -7.30 -6.32 2.04
CA VAL A 24 -6.56 -5.14 2.50
C VAL A 24 -5.89 -4.45 1.32
N PHE A 25 -5.22 -5.21 0.45
CA PHE A 25 -4.56 -4.67 -0.72
C PHE A 25 -5.54 -3.92 -1.63
N LYS A 26 -6.65 -4.55 -2.02
CA LYS A 26 -7.68 -3.91 -2.86
C LYS A 26 -8.35 -2.72 -2.18
N ASN A 27 -8.40 -2.70 -0.85
CA ASN A 27 -9.02 -1.60 -0.13
C ASN A 27 -8.16 -0.34 -0.18
N PHE A 28 -6.84 -0.47 -0.05
CA PHE A 28 -5.92 0.67 0.08
C PHE A 28 -5.12 1.01 -1.17
N VAL A 29 -4.80 0.03 -2.03
CA VAL A 29 -4.00 0.22 -3.24
C VAL A 29 -4.90 0.56 -4.42
N ASN A 30 -4.53 1.60 -5.16
CA ASN A 30 -5.17 2.02 -6.40
C ASN A 30 -4.52 1.36 -7.62
N ARG A 31 -3.18 1.45 -7.72
CA ARG A 31 -2.41 0.84 -8.81
C ARG A 31 -0.98 0.54 -8.39
N ILE A 32 -0.34 -0.34 -9.15
CA ILE A 32 1.09 -0.60 -9.06
C ILE A 32 1.79 0.16 -10.20
N ILE A 33 2.87 0.85 -9.88
CA ILE A 33 3.73 1.56 -10.81
C ILE A 33 5.04 0.78 -10.90
N VAL A 34 5.42 0.33 -12.10
CA VAL A 34 6.72 -0.32 -12.32
C VAL A 34 7.70 0.74 -12.80
N TYR A 35 8.66 1.12 -11.95
CA TYR A 35 9.68 2.11 -12.30
C TYR A 35 10.87 1.45 -12.99
N SER A 36 11.29 0.28 -12.50
CA SER A 36 12.36 -0.52 -13.07
C SER A 36 12.18 -2.00 -12.71
N ARG A 37 13.10 -2.87 -13.17
CA ARG A 37 13.08 -4.29 -12.78
C ARG A 37 13.24 -4.52 -11.28
N THR A 38 13.82 -3.56 -10.56
CA THR A 38 14.11 -3.67 -9.13
C THR A 38 13.40 -2.60 -8.30
N GLU A 39 12.45 -1.88 -8.87
CA GLU A 39 11.74 -0.80 -8.19
C GLU A 39 10.28 -0.72 -8.63
N ILE A 40 9.40 -0.79 -7.64
CA ILE A 40 7.95 -0.69 -7.80
C ILE A 40 7.37 0.35 -6.85
N GLY A 41 6.23 0.92 -7.21
CA GLY A 41 5.45 1.82 -6.38
C GLY A 41 4.03 1.29 -6.19
N PHE A 42 3.52 1.38 -4.98
CA PHE A 42 2.11 1.16 -4.67
C PHE A 42 1.47 2.52 -4.48
N GLU A 43 0.70 2.96 -5.48
CA GLU A 43 -0.13 4.14 -5.32
C GLU A 43 -1.34 3.77 -4.47
N LEU A 44 -1.46 4.39 -3.31
CA LEU A 44 -2.60 4.27 -2.42
C LEU A 44 -3.71 5.20 -2.90
N LYS A 45 -4.96 4.81 -2.66
CA LYS A 45 -6.12 5.61 -3.08
C LYS A 45 -6.10 7.03 -2.50
N CYS A 46 -5.54 7.18 -1.30
CA CYS A 46 -5.34 8.48 -0.64
C CYS A 46 -4.33 9.42 -1.34
N GLY A 47 -3.72 9.02 -2.47
CA GLY A 47 -2.82 9.83 -3.29
C GLY A 47 -1.33 9.71 -2.91
N ILE A 48 -1.00 8.93 -1.89
CA ILE A 48 0.39 8.64 -1.49
C ILE A 48 0.91 7.46 -2.31
N THR A 49 2.18 7.53 -2.74
CA THR A 49 2.84 6.38 -3.36
C THR A 49 3.93 5.83 -2.44
N LEU A 50 3.82 4.55 -2.07
CA LEU A 50 4.86 3.82 -1.35
C LEU A 50 5.82 3.19 -2.35
N LYS A 51 7.09 3.56 -2.33
CA LYS A 51 8.11 2.97 -3.20
C LYS A 51 8.84 1.85 -2.49
N GLU A 52 8.99 0.72 -3.17
CA GLU A 52 9.75 -0.42 -2.70
C GLU A 52 10.81 -0.81 -3.72
N ARG A 53 12.00 -1.11 -3.20
CA ARG A 53 13.08 -1.72 -3.97
C ARG A 53 12.98 -3.23 -3.81
N LEU A 54 12.87 -3.94 -4.93
CA LEU A 54 12.95 -5.39 -4.99
C LEU A 54 14.44 -5.75 -4.92
N GLU A 55 15.00 -5.72 -3.72
CA GLU A 55 16.33 -6.26 -3.46
C GLU A 55 16.25 -7.79 -3.38
N LYS A 56 17.32 -8.46 -3.79
CA LYS A 56 17.43 -9.92 -3.81
C LYS A 56 17.60 -10.51 -2.42
#